data_AF-A0A4Q7UC68-F1
#
_entry.id   AF-A0A4Q7UC68-F1
#
_cell.length_a   1.000
_cell.length_b   1.000
_cell.length_c   1.000
_cell.angle_alpha   90.00
_cell.angle_beta   90.00
_cell.angle_gamma   90.00
#
_symmetry.space_group_name_H-M   'P 1'
#
loop_
_entity.id
_entity.type
_entity.pdbx_description
1 polymer ?
#
loop_
_entity_poly.entity_id
_entity_poly.type
_entity_poly.pdbx_seq_one_letter_code
_entity_poly.pdbx_strand_id
1 'polypeptide(L)'
;MGAALSTAAALAVATPASAASNYIYNATNLGLGVIHVQDGNYTHGNYDVILPAGRKTTDFWPTAAGYYIGPGYCGYEWTLTGGSWLLTNDNVAPGKHFIPTTRTIQVRVERC
;
A
#
# COMPACT_ATOMS: atom_id res chain seq x y z
N MET A 1 57.71 19.21 15.67
CA MET A 1 57.04 17.92 15.42
C MET A 1 55.60 18.05 15.90
N GLY A 2 54.62 17.67 15.07
CA GLY A 2 53.20 17.59 15.46
C GLY A 2 52.27 18.13 14.39
N ALA A 3 51.98 17.32 13.36
CA ALA A 3 51.02 17.65 12.31
C ALA A 3 49.59 17.40 12.80
N ALA A 4 48.69 18.38 12.64
CA ALA A 4 47.27 18.22 12.91
C ALA A 4 46.60 17.47 11.75
N LEU A 5 46.03 16.30 12.03
CA LEU A 5 45.24 15.52 11.09
C LEU A 5 43.81 16.11 11.03
N SER A 6 43.51 16.80 9.94
CA SER A 6 42.14 17.22 9.62
C SER A 6 41.38 16.04 9.02
N THR A 7 40.53 15.41 9.83
CA THR A 7 39.58 14.39 9.36
C THR A 7 38.39 15.08 8.70
N ALA A 8 38.34 15.08 7.37
CA ALA A 8 37.17 15.51 6.62
C ALA A 8 36.07 14.44 6.75
N ALA A 9 34.94 14.81 7.36
CA ALA A 9 33.74 13.96 7.42
C ALA A 9 33.10 13.92 6.02
N ALA A 10 33.11 12.74 5.40
CA ALA A 10 32.39 12.51 4.16
C ALA A 10 30.88 12.57 4.43
N LEU A 11 30.21 13.58 3.90
CA LEU A 11 28.74 13.64 3.85
C LEU A 11 28.27 12.52 2.93
N ALA A 12 27.64 11.50 3.51
CA ALA A 12 26.97 10.45 2.75
C ALA A 12 25.88 11.11 1.89
N VAL A 13 26.04 11.03 0.57
CA VAL A 13 25.04 11.48 -0.39
C VAL A 13 23.83 10.56 -0.20
N ALA A 14 22.71 11.09 0.28
CA ALA A 14 21.48 10.34 0.40
C ALA A 14 21.09 9.82 -0.98
N THR A 15 21.19 8.51 -1.18
CA THR A 15 20.62 7.84 -2.35
C THR A 15 19.12 8.17 -2.38
N PRO A 16 18.56 8.58 -3.53
CA PRO A 16 17.13 8.81 -3.62
C PRO A 16 16.43 7.53 -3.16
N ALA A 17 15.56 7.64 -2.15
CA ALA A 17 14.70 6.54 -1.78
C ALA A 17 13.93 6.16 -3.05
N SER A 18 14.17 4.94 -3.56
CA SER A 18 13.28 4.37 -4.57
C SER A 18 11.87 4.60 -4.06
N ALA A 19 11.06 5.35 -4.80
CA ALA A 19 9.63 5.47 -4.52
C ALA A 19 9.10 4.03 -4.61
N ALA A 20 9.00 3.37 -3.45
CA ALA A 20 8.53 2.02 -3.41
C ALA A 20 7.08 2.09 -3.91
N SER A 21 6.83 1.53 -5.09
CA SER A 21 5.50 1.53 -5.67
C SER A 21 4.65 0.55 -4.89
N ASN A 22 3.96 1.04 -3.86
CA ASN A 22 2.94 0.34 -3.12
C ASN A 22 1.59 0.62 -3.78
N TYR A 23 1.14 -0.31 -4.63
CA TYR A 23 -0.17 -0.22 -5.25
C TYR A 23 -1.07 -1.36 -4.79
N ILE A 24 -2.37 -1.09 -4.78
CA ILE A 24 -3.43 -2.06 -4.55
C ILE A 24 -4.06 -2.44 -5.89
N TYR A 25 -4.23 -3.74 -6.13
CA TYR A 25 -4.99 -4.31 -7.23
C TYR A 25 -6.30 -4.90 -6.71
N ASN A 26 -7.43 -4.44 -7.25
CA ASN A 26 -8.75 -4.98 -6.94
C ASN A 26 -9.00 -6.22 -7.81
N ALA A 27 -8.78 -7.41 -7.26
CA ALA A 27 -9.07 -8.71 -7.90
C ALA A 27 -10.50 -9.20 -7.63
N THR A 28 -11.39 -8.31 -7.18
CA THR A 28 -12.79 -8.58 -6.85
C THR A 28 -13.69 -8.23 -8.05
N ASN A 29 -14.97 -8.62 -8.00
CA ASN A 29 -16.03 -8.14 -8.92
C ASN A 29 -16.84 -6.96 -8.34
N LEU A 30 -16.38 -6.38 -7.24
CA LEU A 30 -16.99 -5.30 -6.46
C LEU A 30 -16.08 -4.07 -6.44
N GLY A 31 -16.63 -2.93 -6.03
CA GLY A 31 -15.82 -1.76 -5.69
C GLY A 31 -15.06 -1.97 -4.39
N LEU A 32 -13.76 -1.63 -4.38
CA LEU A 32 -12.92 -1.65 -3.19
C LEU A 32 -12.65 -0.23 -2.73
N GLY A 33 -12.92 0.12 -1.47
CA GLY A 33 -12.51 1.42 -0.95
C GLY A 33 -10.99 1.49 -0.84
N VAL A 34 -10.37 2.54 -1.37
CA VAL A 34 -8.92 2.76 -1.31
C VAL A 34 -8.63 4.01 -0.50
N ILE A 35 -7.63 3.90 0.36
CA ILE A 35 -7.06 5.00 1.13
C ILE A 35 -5.76 5.41 0.44
N HIS A 36 -5.68 6.63 -0.07
CA HIS A 36 -4.49 7.15 -0.74
C HIS A 36 -3.41 7.49 0.28
N VAL A 37 -3.78 8.25 1.31
CA VAL A 37 -2.88 8.74 2.36
C VAL A 37 -3.48 8.42 3.72
N GLN A 38 -2.69 7.91 4.66
CA GLN A 38 -3.15 7.64 6.03
C GLN A 38 -3.14 8.93 6.86
N ASP A 39 -4.06 9.85 6.59
CA ASP A 39 -4.22 11.13 7.30
C ASP A 39 -5.48 11.16 8.20
N GLY A 40 -6.38 10.18 8.05
CA GLY A 40 -7.65 10.12 8.76
C GLY A 40 -8.74 11.02 8.19
N ASN A 41 -8.48 11.76 7.11
CA ASN A 41 -9.41 12.67 6.45
C ASN A 41 -9.83 12.12 5.08
N TYR A 42 -10.79 11.21 5.10
CA TYR A 42 -11.19 10.48 3.91
C TYR A 42 -12.47 11.03 3.28
N THR A 43 -12.49 11.15 1.95
CA THR A 43 -13.63 11.72 1.20
C THR A 43 -14.95 10.97 1.46
N HIS A 44 -14.89 9.65 1.68
CA HIS A 44 -16.05 8.81 1.96
C HIS A 44 -16.10 8.34 3.42
N GLY A 45 -15.48 9.09 4.34
CA GLY A 45 -15.43 8.82 5.78
C GLY A 45 -14.45 7.70 6.19
N ASN A 46 -14.33 6.64 5.41
CA ASN A 46 -13.38 5.53 5.66
C ASN A 46 -12.32 5.31 4.57
N TYR A 47 -12.53 5.88 3.38
CA TYR A 47 -11.65 5.73 2.22
C TYR A 47 -11.79 6.94 1.27
N ASP A 48 -10.83 7.13 0.38
CA ASP A 48 -10.77 8.29 -0.52
C ASP A 48 -11.55 8.05 -1.80
N VAL A 49 -11.37 6.89 -2.43
CA VAL A 49 -12.05 6.54 -3.69
C VAL A 49 -12.45 5.07 -3.72
N ILE A 50 -13.41 4.76 -4.57
CA ILE A 50 -13.73 3.39 -4.92
C ILE A 50 -12.84 2.98 -6.10
N LEU A 51 -11.98 2.00 -5.89
CA LEU A 51 -11.25 1.32 -6.95
C LEU A 51 -12.17 0.30 -7.62
N PRO A 52 -12.48 0.43 -8.93
CA PRO A 52 -13.34 -0.52 -9.62
C PRO A 52 -12.72 -1.92 -9.71
N ALA A 53 -13.56 -2.91 -9.95
CA ALA A 53 -13.15 -4.29 -10.20
C ALA A 53 -12.09 -4.37 -11.32
N GLY A 54 -11.04 -5.16 -11.10
CA GLY A 54 -9.96 -5.37 -12.07
C GLY A 54 -9.03 -4.16 -12.30
N ARG A 55 -9.14 -3.10 -11.48
CA ARG A 55 -8.30 -1.90 -11.59
C ARG A 55 -7.19 -1.87 -10.54
N LYS A 56 -6.17 -1.07 -10.81
CA LYS A 56 -5.05 -0.82 -9.89
C LYS A 56 -5.06 0.63 -9.44
N THR A 57 -4.63 0.88 -8.22
CA THR A 57 -4.44 2.25 -7.73
C THR A 57 -3.49 3.07 -8.60
N THR A 58 -2.50 2.45 -9.25
CA THR A 58 -1.60 3.06 -10.25
C THR A 58 -2.31 3.69 -11.44
N ASP A 59 -3.57 3.35 -11.70
CA ASP A 59 -4.38 3.99 -12.73
C ASP A 59 -4.76 5.44 -12.35
N PHE A 60 -4.62 5.81 -11.08
CA PHE A 60 -5.04 7.11 -10.52
C PHE A 60 -3.91 7.78 -9.72
N TRP A 61 -3.21 7.02 -8.89
CA TRP A 61 -2.16 7.48 -7.99
C TRP A 61 -0.95 6.53 -8.00
N PRO A 62 0.28 7.04 -7.85
CA PRO A 62 1.46 6.20 -7.84
C PRO A 62 1.53 5.25 -6.64
N THR A 63 0.81 5.57 -5.55
CA THR A 63 0.83 4.82 -4.28
C THR A 63 -0.55 4.79 -3.62
N ALA A 64 -0.72 3.88 -2.65
CA ALA A 64 -1.88 3.83 -1.76
C ALA A 64 -1.46 3.45 -0.34
N ALA A 65 -2.06 4.08 0.66
CA ALA A 65 -1.78 3.81 2.07
C ALA A 65 -2.64 2.68 2.66
N GLY A 66 -3.74 2.30 2.01
CA GLY A 66 -4.58 1.22 2.49
C GLY A 66 -5.83 0.96 1.67
N TYR A 67 -6.66 0.06 2.16
CA TYR A 67 -7.97 -0.24 1.61
C TYR A 67 -9.02 -0.39 2.72
N TYR A 68 -10.28 -0.32 2.33
CA TYR A 68 -11.44 -0.49 3.18
C TYR A 68 -12.34 -1.59 2.62
N ILE A 69 -12.66 -2.57 3.47
CA ILE A 69 -13.65 -3.60 3.20
C ILE A 69 -14.95 -3.22 3.91
N GLY A 70 -16.04 -3.13 3.14
CA GLY A 70 -17.36 -2.81 3.67
C GLY A 70 -17.94 -3.89 4.59
N PRO A 71 -18.93 -3.55 5.44
CA PRO A 71 -19.60 -4.52 6.30
C PRO A 71 -20.29 -5.63 5.48
N GLY A 72 -20.30 -6.85 6.02
CA GLY A 72 -20.84 -8.05 5.34
C GLY A 72 -19.91 -8.64 4.27
N TYR A 73 -18.64 -8.23 4.27
CA TYR A 73 -17.63 -8.77 3.38
C TYR A 73 -16.32 -9.03 4.12
N CYS A 74 -15.59 -10.03 3.64
CA CYS A 74 -14.24 -10.38 4.06
C CYS A 74 -13.38 -10.43 2.81
N GLY A 75 -12.07 -10.41 3.01
CA GLY A 75 -11.15 -10.46 1.91
C GLY A 75 -9.97 -11.39 2.12
N TYR A 76 -9.24 -11.51 1.03
CA TYR A 76 -7.95 -12.15 0.94
C TYR A 76 -6.96 -11.10 0.50
N GLU A 77 -5.81 -11.08 1.14
CA GLU A 77 -4.69 -10.23 0.80
C GLU A 77 -3.55 -11.07 0.25
N TRP A 78 -3.04 -10.70 -0.92
CA TRP A 78 -1.79 -11.23 -1.44
C TRP A 78 -0.76 -10.12 -1.55
N THR A 79 0.48 -10.41 -1.19
CA THR A 79 1.62 -9.52 -1.39
C THR A 79 2.47 -10.03 -2.56
N LEU A 80 2.87 -9.14 -3.46
CA LEU A 80 3.82 -9.45 -4.52
C LEU A 80 5.24 -9.52 -3.95
N THR A 81 5.81 -10.72 -3.89
CA THR A 81 7.18 -10.98 -3.40
C THR A 81 7.96 -11.73 -4.46
N GLY A 82 9.09 -11.19 -4.92
CA GLY A 82 9.94 -11.86 -5.91
C GLY A 82 9.24 -12.15 -7.25
N GLY A 83 8.24 -11.35 -7.63
CA GLY A 83 7.44 -11.56 -8.84
C GLY A 83 6.25 -12.51 -8.69
N SER A 84 6.07 -13.11 -7.51
CA SER A 84 4.97 -14.04 -7.22
C SER A 84 3.99 -13.45 -6.21
N TRP A 85 2.70 -13.68 -6.42
CA TRP A 85 1.65 -13.34 -5.46
C TRP A 85 1.59 -14.40 -4.36
N LEU A 86 1.89 -14.00 -3.13
CA LEU A 86 1.81 -14.87 -1.96
C LEU A 86 0.62 -14.45 -1.12
N LEU A 87 -0.26 -15.40 -0.78
CA LEU A 87 -1.38 -15.15 0.13
C LEU A 87 -0.81 -14.82 1.50
N THR A 88 -1.04 -13.60 1.98
CA THR A 88 -0.52 -13.11 3.26
C THR A 88 -1.60 -13.06 4.34
N ASN A 89 -2.87 -12.95 3.94
CA ASN A 89 -4.01 -13.06 4.85
C ASN A 89 -5.20 -13.68 4.10
N ASP A 90 -5.76 -14.77 4.62
CA ASP A 90 -6.87 -15.50 4.03
C ASP A 90 -8.23 -15.17 4.65
N ASN A 91 -8.26 -14.27 5.64
CA ASN A 91 -9.48 -13.82 6.30
C ASN A 91 -9.35 -12.38 6.81
N VAL A 92 -9.25 -11.44 5.87
CA VAL A 92 -9.26 -10.01 6.14
C VAL A 92 -10.67 -9.59 6.54
N ALA A 93 -10.85 -9.20 7.80
CA ALA A 93 -12.14 -8.77 8.34
C ALA A 93 -12.65 -7.46 7.69
N PRO A 94 -13.96 -7.14 7.79
CA PRO A 94 -14.46 -5.81 7.43
C PRO A 94 -13.71 -4.69 8.16
N GLY A 95 -13.49 -3.55 7.49
CA GLY A 95 -12.83 -2.39 8.08
C GLY A 95 -11.68 -1.83 7.25
N LYS A 96 -10.92 -0.92 7.86
CA LYS A 96 -9.74 -0.28 7.24
C LYS A 96 -8.49 -1.12 7.48
N HIS A 97 -7.72 -1.33 6.43
CA HIS A 97 -6.47 -2.08 6.44
C HIS A 97 -5.38 -1.23 5.81
N PHE A 98 -4.37 -0.89 6.61
CA PHE A 98 -3.24 -0.08 6.17
C PHE A 98 -2.12 -0.95 5.67
N ILE A 99 -1.47 -0.47 4.62
CA ILE A 99 -0.47 -1.24 3.90
C ILE A 99 0.91 -0.60 4.06
N PRO A 100 1.97 -1.39 4.25
CA PRO A 100 3.32 -0.84 4.31
C PRO A 100 3.66 -0.15 2.99
N THR A 101 4.39 0.96 3.05
CA THR A 101 4.76 1.77 1.89
C THR A 101 5.65 1.04 0.88
N THR A 102 6.08 -0.18 1.16
CA THR A 102 6.97 -0.99 0.30
C THR A 102 6.31 -2.22 -0.30
N ARG A 103 5.00 -2.42 -0.12
CA ARG A 103 4.31 -3.63 -0.58
C ARG A 103 3.33 -3.34 -1.70
N THR A 104 3.44 -4.12 -2.77
CA THR A 104 2.40 -4.24 -3.81
C THR A 104 1.44 -5.34 -3.40
N ILE A 105 0.14 -5.03 -3.45
CA ILE A 105 -0.88 -5.85 -2.77
C ILE A 105 -2.05 -6.07 -3.70
N GLN A 106 -2.59 -7.28 -3.67
CA GLN A 106 -3.81 -7.64 -4.35
C GLN A 106 -4.84 -7.97 -3.28
N VAL A 107 -6.05 -7.45 -3.46
CA VAL A 107 -7.16 -7.68 -2.55
C VAL A 107 -8.30 -8.31 -3.35
N ARG A 108 -8.83 -9.42 -2.84
CA ARG A 108 -10.08 -10.05 -3.29
C ARG A 108 -11.06 -10.00 -2.13
N VAL A 109 -12.31 -9.67 -2.40
CA VAL A 109 -13.36 -9.48 -1.39
C VAL A 109 -14.56 -10.32 -1.79
N GLU A 110 -15.20 -10.94 -0.81
CA GLU A 110 -16.40 -11.74 -0.97
C GLU A 110 -17.32 -11.64 0.25
N ARG A 111 -18.56 -12.14 0.10
CA ARG A 111 -19.54 -12.14 1.20
C ARG A 111 -19.09 -13.09 2.30
N CYS A 112 -19.14 -12.60 3.52
CA CYS A 112 -19.38 -13.39 4.72
C CYS A 112 -20.67 -12.89 5.38
#